data_AF-A0A9E2J901-F1
#
_entry.id   AF-A0A9E2J901-F1
#
_cell.length_a   1.000
_cell.length_b   1.000
_cell.length_c   1.000
_cell.angle_alpha   90.00
_cell.angle_beta   90.00
_cell.angle_gamma   90.00
#
_symmetry.space_group_name_H-M   'P 1'
#
loop_
_entity.id
_entity.type
_entity.pdbx_description
1 polymer ?
#
loop_
_entity_poly.entity_id
_entity_poly.type
_entity_poly.pdbx_seq_one_letter_code
_entity_poly.pdbx_strand_id
1 'polypeptide(L)'
;MTKIMKSLSITVINIFLCCVIIVGALSSCSNEDNPLIPYVGSPNMSDINIEQASFLPAVTWVGGYVAVFGVNYGSEAALDSSLVWLIYAADNGIQYPVNFGQTPQGAQDLTVQYGGTKISTLSEDNTYTFWVMKEDAWSQLKNSNGKFVVDSTSSAIVETNDTIKIPQKYFVNSTLPLDVFVNISGISTFGRLADISITEDLSNFPIIDWTIKQTGVTDSKISAIGITEGGQFTPTQTVWEVYSTTEVNGSTVYGKKNVISGPLNLGDNFDGTHVFYEFPESGLERNKTYYIWIANENWDGSNRLRFADGYAFATFSTK
;
A
#
# COMPACT_ATOMS: atom_id res chain seq x y z
N MET A 1 25.26 -65.60 -12.90
CA MET A 1 23.91 -65.00 -13.04
C MET A 1 23.48 -64.13 -11.84
N THR A 2 24.34 -63.91 -10.84
CA THR A 2 23.96 -63.30 -9.55
C THR A 2 24.39 -61.85 -9.35
N LYS A 3 25.31 -61.32 -10.18
CA LYS A 3 25.79 -59.91 -10.09
C LYS A 3 24.90 -58.92 -10.85
N ILE A 4 24.23 -59.34 -11.92
CA ILE A 4 23.39 -58.45 -12.75
C ILE A 4 22.05 -58.14 -12.05
N MET A 5 21.47 -59.10 -11.33
CA MET A 5 20.22 -58.88 -10.56
C MET A 5 20.39 -57.94 -9.35
N LYS A 6 21.57 -57.88 -8.73
CA LYS A 6 21.84 -56.95 -7.63
C LYS A 6 21.96 -55.49 -8.10
N SER A 7 22.59 -55.27 -9.26
CA SER A 7 22.71 -53.93 -9.85
C SER A 7 21.33 -53.38 -10.26
N LEU A 8 20.49 -54.20 -10.88
CA LEU A 8 19.15 -53.79 -11.32
C LEU A 8 18.22 -53.47 -10.14
N SER A 9 18.34 -54.18 -9.02
CA SER A 9 17.54 -53.94 -7.82
C SER A 9 17.92 -52.64 -7.09
N ILE A 10 19.20 -52.28 -7.08
CA ILE A 10 19.68 -51.05 -6.42
C ILE A 10 19.27 -49.80 -7.21
N THR A 11 19.30 -49.84 -8.55
CA THR A 11 18.88 -48.72 -9.38
C THR A 11 17.37 -48.46 -9.31
N VAL A 12 16.54 -49.51 -9.23
CA VAL A 12 15.08 -49.36 -9.08
C VAL A 12 14.71 -48.84 -7.70
N ILE A 13 15.41 -49.26 -6.64
CA ILE A 13 15.20 -48.76 -5.27
C ILE A 13 15.59 -47.28 -5.16
N ASN A 14 16.70 -46.85 -5.79
CA ASN A 14 17.11 -45.43 -5.77
C ASN A 14 16.19 -44.53 -6.60
N ILE A 15 15.62 -45.01 -7.72
CA ILE A 15 14.62 -44.26 -8.49
C ILE A 15 13.31 -44.14 -7.69
N PHE A 16 12.88 -45.21 -7.01
CA PHE A 16 11.67 -45.18 -6.18
C PHE A 16 11.83 -44.24 -4.98
N LEU A 17 13.02 -44.21 -4.36
CA LEU A 17 13.31 -43.31 -3.22
C LEU A 17 13.38 -41.84 -3.66
N CYS A 18 13.94 -41.53 -4.84
CA CYS A 18 13.88 -40.18 -5.40
C CYS A 18 12.45 -39.74 -5.76
N CYS A 19 11.60 -40.64 -6.27
CA CYS A 19 10.19 -40.32 -6.55
C CYS A 19 9.40 -40.04 -5.26
N VAL A 20 9.63 -40.78 -4.18
CA VAL A 20 8.93 -40.55 -2.89
C VAL A 20 9.37 -39.24 -2.23
N ILE A 21 10.63 -38.83 -2.37
CA ILE A 21 11.11 -37.54 -1.85
C ILE A 21 10.55 -36.36 -2.68
N ILE A 22 10.40 -36.51 -4.00
CA ILE A 22 9.82 -35.46 -4.86
C ILE A 22 8.31 -35.33 -4.64
N VAL A 23 7.58 -36.43 -4.43
CA VAL A 23 6.14 -36.37 -4.09
C VAL A 23 5.93 -35.84 -2.65
N GLY A 24 6.83 -36.16 -1.72
CA GLY A 24 6.80 -35.61 -0.35
C GLY A 24 7.13 -34.11 -0.27
N ALA A 25 8.06 -33.62 -1.11
CA ALA A 25 8.39 -32.19 -1.20
C ALA A 25 7.27 -31.37 -1.87
N LEU A 26 6.51 -31.94 -2.80
CA LEU A 26 5.32 -31.31 -3.38
C LEU A 26 4.08 -31.38 -2.48
N SER A 27 4.07 -32.26 -1.47
CA SER A 27 2.95 -32.39 -0.50
C SER A 27 3.23 -31.69 0.84
N SER A 28 4.43 -31.11 1.03
CA SER A 28 4.82 -30.40 2.25
C SER A 28 4.87 -28.88 2.08
N CYS A 29 4.52 -28.36 0.90
CA CYS A 29 4.16 -26.95 0.68
C CYS A 29 2.66 -26.86 0.41
N SER A 30 1.85 -27.21 1.40
CA SER A 30 0.41 -26.94 1.42
C SER A 30 -0.02 -26.58 2.85
N ASN A 31 0.62 -25.55 3.39
CA ASN A 31 0.27 -24.82 4.61
C ASN A 31 0.40 -23.34 4.18
N GLU A 32 -0.59 -22.45 4.19
CA GLU A 32 -1.95 -22.43 4.74
C GLU A 32 -2.77 -21.42 3.91
N ASP A 33 -3.30 -21.80 2.75
CA ASP A 33 -4.29 -20.98 2.00
C ASP A 33 -5.67 -21.63 2.06
N ASN A 34 -6.05 -22.16 3.23
CA ASN A 34 -7.46 -22.46 3.46
C ASN A 34 -8.15 -21.12 3.73
N PRO A 35 -9.00 -20.62 2.82
CA PRO A 35 -9.84 -19.48 3.17
C PRO A 35 -10.63 -19.87 4.41
N LEU A 36 -10.59 -19.01 5.42
CA LEU A 36 -11.49 -19.09 6.56
C LEU A 36 -12.89 -19.38 6.01
N ILE A 37 -13.49 -20.46 6.52
CA ILE A 37 -14.80 -20.96 6.08
C ILE A 37 -15.72 -19.76 5.85
N PRO A 38 -16.31 -19.58 4.65
CA PRO A 38 -17.13 -18.42 4.37
C PRO A 38 -18.22 -18.33 5.44
N TYR A 39 -18.28 -17.20 6.14
CA TYR A 39 -19.32 -16.94 7.13
C TYR A 39 -20.68 -17.26 6.50
N VAL A 40 -21.49 -18.05 7.22
CA VAL A 40 -22.81 -18.45 6.77
C VAL A 40 -23.66 -17.19 6.58
N GLY A 41 -23.89 -16.83 5.31
CA GLY A 41 -24.47 -15.57 4.88
C GLY A 41 -23.38 -14.52 4.62
N SER A 42 -23.23 -14.10 3.35
CA SER A 42 -22.29 -13.02 3.01
C SER A 42 -22.70 -11.74 3.74
N PRO A 43 -21.86 -11.19 4.65
CA PRO A 43 -22.20 -10.03 5.45
C PRO A 43 -22.55 -8.84 4.55
N ASN A 44 -23.44 -7.95 5.01
CA ASN A 44 -23.80 -6.77 4.21
C ASN A 44 -22.56 -5.96 3.86
N MET A 45 -22.51 -5.39 2.65
CA MET A 45 -21.49 -4.40 2.35
C MET A 45 -21.84 -3.12 3.11
N SER A 46 -20.82 -2.42 3.62
CA SER A 46 -21.05 -1.18 4.36
C SER A 46 -20.09 -0.06 4.01
N ASP A 47 -18.88 -0.37 3.55
CA ASP A 47 -17.88 0.66 3.29
C ASP A 47 -16.78 0.19 2.33
N ILE A 48 -16.10 1.15 1.70
CA ILE A 48 -14.85 0.97 0.96
C ILE A 48 -13.82 1.93 1.55
N ASN A 49 -12.69 1.39 1.98
CA ASN A 49 -11.52 2.18 2.35
C ASN A 49 -10.50 2.17 1.22
N ILE A 50 -10.11 3.35 0.77
CA ILE A 50 -9.19 3.57 -0.35
C ILE A 50 -7.95 4.24 0.23
N GLU A 51 -6.77 3.65 -0.01
CA GLU A 51 -5.50 4.25 0.33
C GLU A 51 -5.41 5.67 -0.25
N GLN A 52 -5.17 6.64 0.64
CA GLN A 52 -5.10 8.03 0.26
C GLN A 52 -3.75 8.35 -0.39
N ALA A 53 -3.74 9.43 -1.16
CA ALA A 53 -2.52 10.03 -1.67
C ALA A 53 -1.56 9.09 -2.45
N SER A 54 -2.12 8.12 -3.20
CA SER A 54 -1.39 7.19 -4.07
C SER A 54 -2.02 7.11 -5.47
N PHE A 55 -1.20 7.04 -6.53
CA PHE A 55 -1.69 6.75 -7.90
C PHE A 55 -2.05 5.28 -8.11
N LEU A 56 -1.67 4.42 -7.17
CA LEU A 56 -1.91 2.98 -7.19
C LEU A 56 -2.53 2.52 -5.85
N PRO A 57 -3.67 3.10 -5.45
CA PRO A 57 -4.18 2.89 -4.10
C PRO A 57 -4.54 1.42 -3.85
N ALA A 58 -4.18 0.91 -2.69
CA ALA A 58 -4.75 -0.30 -2.13
C ALA A 58 -6.20 -0.02 -1.70
N VAL A 59 -7.12 -0.89 -2.13
CA VAL A 59 -8.55 -0.76 -1.83
C VAL A 59 -9.02 -1.95 -1.02
N THR A 60 -9.70 -1.65 0.08
CA THR A 60 -10.32 -2.62 0.98
C THR A 60 -11.79 -2.28 1.19
N TRP A 61 -12.58 -3.24 1.64
CA TRP A 61 -14.00 -3.01 1.87
C TRP A 61 -14.53 -3.92 2.98
N VAL A 62 -15.69 -3.55 3.51
CA VAL A 62 -16.42 -4.34 4.52
C VAL A 62 -17.58 -5.03 3.83
N GLY A 63 -17.71 -6.35 4.01
CA GLY A 63 -18.81 -7.15 3.42
C GLY A 63 -18.41 -8.51 2.83
N GLY A 64 -17.18 -8.96 3.05
CA GLY A 64 -16.67 -10.25 2.57
C GLY A 64 -16.14 -10.17 1.14
N TYR A 65 -15.95 -11.32 0.48
CA TYR A 65 -15.47 -11.32 -0.90
C TYR A 65 -16.56 -10.87 -1.89
N VAL A 66 -16.11 -10.36 -3.04
CA VAL A 66 -16.98 -9.76 -4.06
C VAL A 66 -16.72 -10.40 -5.42
N ALA A 67 -17.68 -10.27 -6.33
CA ALA A 67 -17.54 -10.77 -7.69
C ALA A 67 -16.92 -9.73 -8.62
N VAL A 68 -17.13 -8.44 -8.33
CA VAL A 68 -16.72 -7.34 -9.19
C VAL A 68 -16.04 -6.26 -8.37
N PHE A 69 -14.98 -5.71 -8.95
CA PHE A 69 -14.37 -4.46 -8.53
C PHE A 69 -14.26 -3.56 -9.75
N GLY A 70 -14.73 -2.32 -9.64
CA GLY A 70 -14.73 -1.36 -10.72
C GLY A 70 -14.27 0.02 -10.27
N VAL A 71 -13.72 0.75 -11.23
CA VAL A 71 -13.25 2.12 -11.06
C VAL A 71 -13.68 2.93 -12.27
N ASN A 72 -14.38 4.04 -12.00
CA ASN A 72 -14.81 5.00 -13.00
C ASN A 72 -14.09 6.33 -12.78
N TYR A 73 -13.81 7.03 -13.88
CA TYR A 73 -13.51 8.45 -13.86
C TYR A 73 -14.79 9.26 -13.53
N GLY A 74 -14.71 10.21 -12.61
CA GLY A 74 -15.83 11.02 -12.14
C GLY A 74 -16.45 10.53 -10.84
N SER A 75 -17.62 11.07 -10.52
CA SER A 75 -18.33 10.86 -9.24
C SER A 75 -19.32 9.70 -9.25
N GLU A 76 -19.45 8.97 -10.35
CA GLU A 76 -20.50 7.97 -10.53
C GLU A 76 -19.93 6.62 -10.97
N ALA A 77 -20.51 5.53 -10.47
CA ALA A 77 -20.25 4.19 -10.96
C ALA A 77 -21.12 3.91 -12.19
N ALA A 78 -20.54 3.37 -13.27
CA ALA A 78 -21.27 3.05 -14.49
C ALA A 78 -20.55 1.99 -15.33
N LEU A 79 -21.30 1.26 -16.16
CA LEU A 79 -20.74 0.40 -17.21
C LEU A 79 -20.73 1.14 -18.56
N ASP A 80 -19.77 2.05 -18.72
CA ASP A 80 -19.61 2.89 -19.90
C ASP A 80 -18.15 3.31 -20.17
N SER A 81 -17.96 4.31 -21.02
CA SER A 81 -16.63 4.84 -21.38
C SER A 81 -15.86 5.52 -20.25
N SER A 82 -16.50 5.82 -19.11
CA SER A 82 -15.81 6.35 -17.93
C SER A 82 -15.04 5.28 -17.16
N LEU A 83 -15.24 3.99 -17.46
CA LEU A 83 -14.52 2.89 -16.82
C LEU A 83 -13.02 3.00 -17.11
N VAL A 84 -12.23 3.07 -16.04
CA VAL A 84 -10.76 3.03 -16.09
C VAL A 84 -10.22 1.68 -15.65
N TRP A 85 -11.02 0.90 -14.91
CA TRP A 85 -10.71 -0.48 -14.57
C TRP A 85 -11.97 -1.23 -14.14
N LEU A 86 -12.15 -2.46 -14.62
CA LEU A 86 -13.22 -3.37 -14.21
C LEU A 86 -12.69 -4.80 -14.19
N ILE A 87 -12.75 -5.44 -13.04
CA ILE A 87 -12.38 -6.84 -12.88
C ILE A 87 -13.54 -7.67 -12.34
N TYR A 88 -13.60 -8.93 -12.75
CA TYR A 88 -14.63 -9.88 -12.36
C TYR A 88 -14.03 -11.23 -12.03
N ALA A 89 -14.49 -11.84 -10.93
CA ALA A 89 -14.26 -13.25 -10.62
C ALA A 89 -15.57 -13.88 -10.16
N ALA A 90 -15.91 -15.04 -10.72
CA ALA A 90 -17.12 -15.77 -10.37
C ALA A 90 -17.14 -16.18 -8.89
N ASP A 91 -18.34 -16.49 -8.37
CA ASP A 91 -18.57 -17.01 -7.02
C ASP A 91 -18.06 -16.08 -5.89
N ASN A 92 -18.05 -14.77 -6.15
CA ASN A 92 -17.41 -13.77 -5.29
C ASN A 92 -15.93 -14.06 -5.02
N GLY A 93 -15.16 -14.34 -6.08
CA GLY A 93 -13.75 -14.75 -5.96
C GLY A 93 -12.74 -13.64 -5.66
N ILE A 94 -13.14 -12.36 -5.64
CA ILE A 94 -12.21 -11.23 -5.42
C ILE A 94 -12.05 -10.97 -3.92
N GLN A 95 -10.81 -11.05 -3.45
CA GLN A 95 -10.41 -10.76 -2.08
C GLN A 95 -9.80 -9.35 -1.97
N TYR A 96 -9.89 -8.74 -0.79
CA TYR A 96 -9.15 -7.52 -0.46
C TYR A 96 -7.84 -7.85 0.27
N PRO A 97 -6.83 -6.97 0.25
CA PRO A 97 -6.75 -5.72 -0.51
C PRO A 97 -6.60 -5.95 -2.02
N VAL A 98 -7.17 -5.05 -2.82
CA VAL A 98 -6.92 -4.97 -4.27
C VAL A 98 -6.08 -3.74 -4.56
N ASN A 99 -4.89 -3.92 -5.12
CA ASN A 99 -4.05 -2.82 -5.56
C ASN A 99 -4.49 -2.36 -6.96
N PHE A 100 -4.70 -1.06 -7.14
CA PHE A 100 -5.08 -0.51 -8.43
C PHE A 100 -4.13 -0.94 -9.56
N GLY A 101 -4.68 -1.33 -10.70
CA GLY A 101 -3.92 -1.76 -11.88
C GLY A 101 -3.41 -3.22 -11.85
N GLN A 102 -3.51 -3.91 -10.71
CA GLN A 102 -3.10 -5.31 -10.57
C GLN A 102 -4.32 -6.24 -10.58
N THR A 103 -4.50 -7.02 -11.64
CA THR A 103 -5.60 -8.00 -11.73
C THR A 103 -5.31 -9.18 -10.79
N PRO A 104 -6.15 -9.46 -9.77
CA PRO A 104 -5.97 -10.58 -8.87
C PRO A 104 -6.00 -11.94 -9.60
N GLN A 105 -5.35 -12.94 -9.02
CA GLN A 105 -5.37 -14.29 -9.58
C GLN A 105 -6.81 -14.82 -9.67
N GLY A 106 -7.17 -15.37 -10.84
CA GLY A 106 -8.51 -15.90 -11.09
C GLY A 106 -9.56 -14.85 -11.49
N ALA A 107 -9.22 -13.55 -11.46
CA ALA A 107 -10.07 -12.49 -11.98
C ALA A 107 -9.77 -12.21 -13.46
N GLN A 108 -10.81 -11.83 -14.20
CA GLN A 108 -10.75 -11.37 -15.57
C GLN A 108 -10.93 -9.85 -15.61
N ASP A 109 -10.14 -9.17 -16.44
CA ASP A 109 -10.35 -7.76 -16.77
C ASP A 109 -11.45 -7.64 -17.84
N LEU A 110 -12.51 -6.90 -17.53
CA LEU A 110 -13.67 -6.64 -18.38
C LEU A 110 -13.73 -5.18 -18.87
N THR A 111 -12.73 -4.36 -18.59
CA THR A 111 -12.76 -2.90 -18.81
C THR A 111 -13.16 -2.54 -20.25
N VAL A 112 -12.46 -3.12 -21.22
CA VAL A 112 -12.67 -2.85 -22.65
C VAL A 112 -14.01 -3.40 -23.16
N GLN A 113 -14.48 -4.51 -22.59
CA GLN A 113 -15.75 -5.12 -22.97
C GLN A 113 -16.94 -4.18 -22.72
N TYR A 114 -16.83 -3.31 -21.72
CA TYR A 114 -17.86 -2.34 -21.35
C TYR A 114 -17.58 -0.92 -21.84
N GLY A 115 -16.66 -0.77 -22.80
CA GLY A 115 -16.35 0.51 -23.46
C GLY A 115 -15.33 1.38 -22.72
N GLY A 116 -14.80 0.91 -21.59
CA GLY A 116 -13.78 1.60 -20.82
C GLY A 116 -12.39 1.54 -21.45
N THR A 117 -11.49 2.36 -20.89
CA THR A 117 -10.06 2.39 -21.26
C THR A 117 -9.21 2.09 -20.05
N LYS A 118 -8.53 0.94 -20.05
CA LYS A 118 -7.64 0.56 -18.97
C LYS A 118 -6.47 1.55 -18.87
N ILE A 119 -6.26 2.08 -17.66
CA ILE A 119 -5.06 2.86 -17.31
C ILE A 119 -4.19 2.08 -16.33
N SER A 120 -2.88 2.32 -16.36
CA SER A 120 -1.92 1.66 -15.48
C SER A 120 -1.76 2.35 -14.13
N THR A 121 -2.08 3.64 -14.07
CA THR A 121 -1.95 4.54 -12.92
C THR A 121 -3.08 5.54 -12.97
N LEU A 122 -3.59 5.95 -11.80
CA LEU A 122 -4.49 7.09 -11.73
C LEU A 122 -3.74 8.37 -12.12
N SER A 123 -4.49 9.44 -12.42
CA SER A 123 -3.94 10.73 -12.83
C SER A 123 -4.28 11.81 -11.81
N GLU A 124 -3.32 12.70 -11.57
CA GLU A 124 -3.43 13.82 -10.61
C GLU A 124 -4.65 14.70 -10.90
N ASP A 125 -5.19 15.32 -9.85
CA ASP A 125 -6.30 16.28 -9.89
C ASP A 125 -7.61 15.74 -10.50
N ASN A 126 -7.81 14.43 -10.45
CA ASN A 126 -9.02 13.79 -10.95
C ASN A 126 -9.83 13.15 -9.83
N THR A 127 -11.13 13.05 -10.05
CA THR A 127 -12.03 12.31 -9.16
C THR A 127 -12.27 10.92 -9.73
N TYR A 128 -12.17 9.91 -8.88
CA TYR A 128 -12.46 8.53 -9.23
C TYR A 128 -13.50 7.94 -8.29
N THR A 129 -14.40 7.11 -8.83
CA THR A 129 -15.37 6.36 -8.05
C THR A 129 -15.02 4.89 -8.09
N PHE A 130 -14.70 4.34 -6.92
CA PHE A 130 -14.41 2.94 -6.69
C PHE A 130 -15.68 2.26 -6.24
N TRP A 131 -15.93 1.06 -6.73
CA TRP A 131 -17.11 0.31 -6.35
C TRP A 131 -16.86 -1.19 -6.40
N VAL A 132 -17.59 -1.90 -5.54
CA VAL A 132 -17.53 -3.35 -5.45
C VAL A 132 -18.92 -3.94 -5.40
N MET A 133 -19.06 -5.15 -5.94
CA MET A 133 -20.36 -5.78 -6.11
C MET A 133 -20.30 -7.30 -5.98
N LYS A 134 -21.33 -7.88 -5.34
CA LYS A 134 -21.55 -9.33 -5.26
C LYS A 134 -22.19 -9.89 -6.52
N GLU A 135 -21.96 -11.19 -6.76
CA GLU A 135 -22.43 -11.93 -7.94
C GLU A 135 -23.93 -11.75 -8.20
N ASP A 136 -24.76 -11.82 -7.15
CA ASP A 136 -26.21 -11.66 -7.24
C ASP A 136 -26.62 -10.36 -7.96
N ALA A 137 -25.98 -9.25 -7.63
CA ALA A 137 -26.25 -7.96 -8.25
C ALA A 137 -25.57 -7.82 -9.62
N TRP A 138 -24.36 -8.38 -9.78
CA TRP A 138 -23.65 -8.37 -11.05
C TRP A 138 -24.44 -9.07 -12.17
N SER A 139 -25.09 -10.19 -11.84
CA SER A 139 -25.90 -10.97 -12.79
C SER A 139 -26.98 -10.14 -13.49
N GLN A 140 -27.47 -9.08 -12.82
CA GLN A 140 -28.45 -8.14 -13.34
C GLN A 140 -27.79 -6.95 -14.04
N LEU A 141 -26.74 -6.37 -13.44
CA LEU A 141 -26.07 -5.19 -13.97
C LEU A 141 -25.36 -5.44 -15.32
N LYS A 142 -24.79 -6.63 -15.53
CA LYS A 142 -23.91 -6.94 -16.66
C LYS A 142 -24.51 -6.73 -18.06
N ASN A 143 -25.83 -6.57 -18.16
CA ASN A 143 -26.57 -6.34 -19.41
C ASN A 143 -27.11 -4.91 -19.55
N SER A 144 -26.85 -4.03 -18.57
CA SER A 144 -27.44 -2.70 -18.47
C SER A 144 -26.40 -1.60 -18.67
N ASN A 145 -25.73 -1.63 -19.83
CA ASN A 145 -24.67 -0.68 -20.18
C ASN A 145 -25.19 0.77 -20.23
N GLY A 146 -24.33 1.72 -19.85
CA GLY A 146 -24.63 3.15 -19.89
C GLY A 146 -25.55 3.66 -18.78
N LYS A 147 -25.83 2.86 -17.76
CA LYS A 147 -26.62 3.27 -16.59
C LYS A 147 -25.73 3.56 -15.38
N PHE A 148 -26.12 4.57 -14.61
CA PHE A 148 -25.51 4.88 -13.33
C PHE A 148 -25.91 3.85 -12.28
N VAL A 149 -24.94 3.42 -11.48
CA VAL A 149 -25.13 2.44 -10.42
C VAL A 149 -25.05 3.17 -9.09
N VAL A 150 -26.17 3.20 -8.37
CA VAL A 150 -26.27 3.91 -7.10
C VAL A 150 -26.77 2.98 -6.01
N ASP A 151 -26.39 3.31 -4.79
CA ASP A 151 -26.83 2.60 -3.62
C ASP A 151 -28.33 2.84 -3.33
N SER A 152 -28.97 1.89 -2.65
CA SER A 152 -30.39 1.91 -2.32
C SER A 152 -30.67 1.40 -0.92
N THR A 153 -31.62 2.04 -0.25
CA THR A 153 -32.23 1.55 0.99
C THR A 153 -33.30 0.47 0.74
N SER A 154 -33.67 0.24 -0.52
CA SER A 154 -34.56 -0.84 -0.93
C SER A 154 -33.91 -2.22 -0.67
N SER A 155 -34.72 -3.24 -0.41
CA SER A 155 -34.25 -4.64 -0.34
C SER A 155 -34.08 -5.30 -1.72
N ALA A 156 -34.63 -4.67 -2.76
CA ALA A 156 -34.63 -5.14 -4.14
C ALA A 156 -33.81 -4.21 -5.05
N ILE A 157 -33.21 -4.79 -6.09
CA ILE A 157 -32.59 -4.05 -7.18
C ILE A 157 -33.69 -3.42 -8.01
N VAL A 158 -33.60 -2.11 -8.26
CA VAL A 158 -34.61 -1.35 -9.00
C VAL A 158 -33.93 -0.59 -10.12
N GLU A 159 -34.36 -0.87 -11.35
CA GLU A 159 -33.93 -0.14 -12.53
C GLU A 159 -34.93 0.99 -12.84
N THR A 160 -34.45 2.20 -13.10
CA THR A 160 -35.27 3.37 -13.40
C THR A 160 -34.55 4.26 -14.39
N ASN A 161 -35.13 4.46 -15.58
CA ASN A 161 -34.56 5.31 -16.65
C ASN A 161 -33.07 4.97 -16.91
N ASP A 162 -32.19 5.86 -16.47
CA ASP A 162 -30.73 5.88 -16.60
C ASP A 162 -29.99 5.31 -15.38
N THR A 163 -30.70 4.87 -14.34
CA THR A 163 -30.13 4.50 -13.05
C THR A 163 -30.53 3.08 -12.63
N ILE A 164 -29.60 2.34 -12.05
CA ILE A 164 -29.82 1.08 -11.36
C ILE A 164 -29.52 1.29 -9.88
N LYS A 165 -30.53 1.08 -9.05
CA LYS A 165 -30.45 1.19 -7.60
C LYS A 165 -30.22 -0.20 -7.01
N ILE A 166 -29.08 -0.40 -6.36
CA ILE A 166 -28.68 -1.69 -5.81
C ILE A 166 -28.62 -1.59 -4.28
N PRO A 167 -29.20 -2.53 -3.53
CA PRO A 167 -29.13 -2.54 -2.07
C PRO A 167 -27.69 -2.64 -1.53
N GLN A 168 -27.39 -1.94 -0.43
CA GLN A 168 -26.10 -2.00 0.29
C GLN A 168 -25.59 -3.42 0.56
N LYS A 169 -26.47 -4.40 0.76
CA LYS A 169 -26.04 -5.80 0.97
C LYS A 169 -25.21 -6.39 -0.20
N TYR A 170 -25.31 -5.81 -1.39
CA TYR A 170 -24.68 -6.29 -2.61
C TYR A 170 -23.72 -5.32 -3.27
N PHE A 171 -23.80 -4.03 -2.97
CA PHE A 171 -23.05 -2.98 -3.64
C PHE A 171 -22.67 -1.90 -2.64
N VAL A 172 -21.47 -1.36 -2.79
CA VAL A 172 -21.03 -0.14 -2.15
C VAL A 172 -20.10 0.58 -3.11
N ASN A 173 -20.08 1.90 -3.04
CA ASN A 173 -19.15 2.73 -3.78
C ASN A 173 -18.54 3.79 -2.85
N SER A 174 -17.42 4.35 -3.27
CA SER A 174 -16.77 5.48 -2.61
C SER A 174 -16.04 6.32 -3.65
N THR A 175 -16.18 7.62 -3.53
CA THR A 175 -15.57 8.60 -4.45
C THR A 175 -14.35 9.21 -3.78
N LEU A 176 -13.22 9.17 -4.48
CA LEU A 176 -11.95 9.73 -4.05
C LEU A 176 -11.53 10.86 -5.01
N PRO A 177 -11.51 12.13 -4.58
CA PRO A 177 -10.74 13.16 -5.26
C PRO A 177 -9.25 12.88 -5.04
N LEU A 178 -8.53 12.61 -6.11
CA LEU A 178 -7.10 12.30 -6.06
C LEU A 178 -6.28 13.59 -6.04
N ASP A 179 -5.73 13.92 -4.87
CA ASP A 179 -4.75 15.01 -4.69
C ASP A 179 -3.35 14.41 -4.45
N VAL A 180 -2.78 13.82 -5.51
CA VAL A 180 -1.41 13.27 -5.49
C VAL A 180 -0.56 14.08 -6.44
N PHE A 181 0.58 14.57 -5.97
CA PHE A 181 1.50 15.38 -6.77
C PHE A 181 2.89 14.73 -6.77
N VAL A 182 3.48 14.56 -7.96
CA VAL A 182 4.84 14.03 -8.14
C VAL A 182 5.78 15.19 -8.44
N ASN A 183 6.03 16.06 -7.46
CA ASN A 183 6.90 17.22 -7.68
C ASN A 183 7.67 17.65 -6.43
N ILE A 184 8.81 17.01 -6.19
CA ILE A 184 9.83 17.39 -5.22
C ILE A 184 10.90 18.20 -5.94
N SER A 185 11.23 19.36 -5.38
CA SER A 185 12.26 20.23 -5.95
C SER A 185 13.04 20.97 -4.88
N GLY A 186 14.14 21.61 -5.29
CA GLY A 186 14.94 22.46 -4.41
C GLY A 186 15.64 21.69 -3.28
N ILE A 187 15.91 20.40 -3.47
CA ILE A 187 16.59 19.56 -2.47
C ILE A 187 17.97 20.17 -2.15
N SER A 188 18.18 20.48 -0.88
CA SER A 188 19.46 20.95 -0.35
C SER A 188 19.80 20.17 0.92
N THR A 189 20.95 19.49 0.94
CA THR A 189 21.40 18.65 2.06
C THR A 189 22.51 19.34 2.86
N PHE A 190 22.48 19.18 4.18
CA PHE A 190 23.38 19.80 5.14
C PHE A 190 23.65 18.87 6.33
N GLY A 191 24.68 19.19 7.12
CA GLY A 191 25.06 18.40 8.29
C GLY A 191 26.31 17.56 8.08
N ARG A 192 26.81 17.00 9.18
CA ARG A 192 28.03 16.17 9.17
C ARG A 192 27.72 14.70 8.96
N LEU A 193 26.60 14.21 9.50
CA LEU A 193 26.30 12.78 9.55
C LEU A 193 26.26 12.14 8.16
N ALA A 194 25.43 12.68 7.27
CA ALA A 194 25.13 12.07 5.98
C ALA A 194 24.75 13.11 4.92
N ASP A 195 24.70 12.67 3.66
CA ASP A 195 23.92 13.33 2.62
C ASP A 195 22.56 12.62 2.50
N ILE A 196 21.46 13.39 2.61
CA ILE A 196 20.09 12.87 2.52
C ILE A 196 19.62 12.99 1.07
N SER A 197 19.08 11.89 0.55
CA SER A 197 18.44 11.79 -0.75
C SER A 197 16.93 11.70 -0.56
N ILE A 198 16.19 12.40 -1.42
CA ILE A 198 14.73 12.45 -1.40
C ILE A 198 14.28 12.16 -2.82
N THR A 199 13.53 11.07 -2.99
CA THR A 199 13.06 10.61 -4.30
C THR A 199 11.54 10.58 -4.30
N GLU A 200 10.97 10.99 -5.43
CA GLU A 200 9.53 10.89 -5.67
C GLU A 200 9.11 9.43 -5.84
N ASP A 201 7.92 9.11 -5.36
CA ASP A 201 7.25 7.85 -5.66
C ASP A 201 5.90 8.14 -6.36
N LEU A 202 5.13 7.11 -6.68
CA LEU A 202 3.76 7.21 -7.17
C LEU A 202 2.76 7.59 -6.05
N SER A 203 3.20 8.38 -5.06
CA SER A 203 2.44 8.79 -3.89
C SER A 203 2.97 10.12 -3.31
N ASN A 204 2.23 10.75 -2.40
CA ASN A 204 2.73 11.90 -1.62
C ASN A 204 3.67 11.50 -0.46
N PHE A 205 4.18 10.27 -0.48
CA PHE A 205 5.04 9.68 0.53
C PHE A 205 6.44 9.53 -0.10
N PRO A 206 7.28 10.58 -0.05
CA PRO A 206 8.59 10.51 -0.68
C PRO A 206 9.47 9.45 -0.02
N ILE A 207 10.32 8.84 -0.84
CA ILE A 207 11.32 7.90 -0.38
C ILE A 207 12.52 8.68 0.13
N ILE A 208 12.89 8.41 1.38
CA ILE A 208 14.04 9.01 2.06
C ILE A 208 15.15 7.97 2.16
N ASP A 209 16.33 8.36 1.72
CA ASP A 209 17.56 7.58 1.86
C ASP A 209 18.71 8.48 2.29
N TRP A 210 19.83 7.90 2.72
CA TRP A 210 21.01 8.66 3.10
C TRP A 210 22.31 7.89 2.92
N THR A 211 23.37 8.64 2.67
CA THR A 211 24.74 8.11 2.63
C THR A 211 25.56 8.74 3.75
N ILE A 212 25.99 7.92 4.72
CA ILE A 212 26.84 8.37 5.83
C ILE A 212 28.16 8.91 5.30
N LYS A 213 28.54 10.10 5.76
CA LYS A 213 29.80 10.78 5.40
C LYS A 213 30.65 11.21 6.59
N GLN A 214 30.10 11.17 7.80
CA GLN A 214 30.84 11.54 9.01
C GLN A 214 31.97 10.55 9.28
N THR A 215 33.20 11.04 9.34
CA THR A 215 34.37 10.22 9.68
C THR A 215 34.18 9.53 11.04
N GLY A 216 34.43 8.23 11.08
CA GLY A 216 34.30 7.41 12.29
C GLY A 216 32.92 6.83 12.52
N VAL A 217 31.91 7.19 11.72
CA VAL A 217 30.59 6.55 11.75
C VAL A 217 30.54 5.50 10.64
N THR A 218 30.37 4.24 11.01
CA THR A 218 30.30 3.10 10.06
C THR A 218 28.91 2.49 9.96
N ASP A 219 28.08 2.69 10.98
CA ASP A 219 26.69 2.25 10.97
C ASP A 219 25.87 3.15 10.04
N SER A 220 25.19 2.54 9.07
CA SER A 220 24.31 3.24 8.15
C SER A 220 22.93 3.49 8.74
N LYS A 221 22.57 2.86 9.86
CA LYS A 221 21.29 3.10 10.53
C LYS A 221 21.33 4.38 11.36
N ILE A 222 20.15 4.92 11.61
CA ILE A 222 19.95 6.11 12.44
C ILE A 222 19.11 5.78 13.67
N SER A 223 19.18 6.67 14.65
CA SER A 223 18.49 6.54 15.93
C SER A 223 17.23 7.39 16.03
N ALA A 224 17.09 8.41 15.18
CA ALA A 224 15.92 9.28 15.10
C ALA A 224 15.82 9.92 13.72
N ILE A 225 14.58 10.17 13.29
CA ILE A 225 14.22 10.87 12.06
C ILE A 225 13.00 11.74 12.31
N GLY A 226 12.91 12.87 11.63
CA GLY A 226 11.70 13.66 11.66
C GLY A 226 11.62 14.67 10.53
N ILE A 227 10.45 15.22 10.33
CA ILE A 227 10.14 16.20 9.30
C ILE A 227 9.22 17.27 9.86
N THR A 228 9.51 18.53 9.54
CA THR A 228 8.70 19.69 9.89
C THR A 228 8.41 20.54 8.66
N GLU A 229 7.30 21.26 8.64
CA GLU A 229 7.07 22.31 7.65
C GLU A 229 8.04 23.49 7.88
N GLY A 230 8.54 24.05 6.79
CA GLY A 230 9.48 25.18 6.73
C GLY A 230 10.89 24.81 6.28
N GLY A 231 11.72 25.82 6.05
CA GLY A 231 13.15 25.64 5.70
C GLY A 231 14.08 25.41 6.90
N GLN A 232 13.52 25.30 8.11
CA GLN A 232 14.25 25.07 9.35
C GLN A 232 13.37 24.30 10.34
N PHE A 233 14.00 23.60 11.27
CA PHE A 233 13.29 22.87 12.31
C PHE A 233 12.39 23.79 13.14
N THR A 234 11.09 23.48 13.17
CA THR A 234 10.09 24.19 13.95
C THR A 234 9.21 23.17 14.69
N PRO A 235 9.34 23.01 16.02
CA PRO A 235 8.64 21.97 16.78
C PRO A 235 7.11 21.98 16.62
N THR A 236 6.52 23.18 16.49
CA THR A 236 5.07 23.36 16.35
C THR A 236 4.55 23.03 14.95
N GLN A 237 5.45 22.72 14.00
CA GLN A 237 5.15 22.40 12.61
C GLN A 237 5.62 20.97 12.28
N THR A 238 5.74 20.11 13.30
CA THR A 238 6.18 18.72 13.12
C THR A 238 5.11 17.93 12.39
N VAL A 239 5.50 17.29 11.30
CA VAL A 239 4.64 16.48 10.43
C VAL A 239 4.80 15.00 10.76
N TRP A 240 6.03 14.55 11.05
CA TRP A 240 6.30 13.19 11.51
C TRP A 240 7.62 13.14 12.27
N GLU A 241 7.69 12.30 13.30
CA GLU A 241 8.88 12.19 14.15
C GLU A 241 8.94 10.84 14.85
N VAL A 242 10.07 10.14 14.69
CA VAL A 242 10.28 8.78 15.20
C VAL A 242 11.66 8.65 15.83
N TYR A 243 11.72 8.08 17.02
CA TYR A 243 12.96 7.85 17.76
C TYR A 243 13.06 6.39 18.17
N SER A 244 14.26 5.84 18.12
CA SER A 244 14.61 4.58 18.79
C SER A 244 14.31 4.63 20.29
N THR A 245 13.85 3.52 20.84
CA THR A 245 13.60 3.34 22.27
C THR A 245 14.61 2.38 22.86
N THR A 246 15.14 2.69 24.05
CA THR A 246 15.98 1.79 24.83
C THR A 246 15.66 1.93 26.31
N GLU A 247 15.57 0.81 27.03
CA GLU A 247 15.38 0.81 28.47
C GLU A 247 16.73 0.93 29.20
N VAL A 248 16.87 1.95 30.05
CA VAL A 248 18.04 2.15 30.90
C VAL A 248 17.57 2.36 32.34
N ASN A 249 17.93 1.44 33.23
CA ASN A 249 17.55 1.47 34.64
C ASN A 249 16.02 1.57 34.88
N GLY A 250 15.22 0.97 34.01
CA GLY A 250 13.75 0.97 34.10
C GLY A 250 13.08 2.26 33.59
N SER A 251 13.84 3.15 32.94
CA SER A 251 13.32 4.31 32.25
C SER A 251 13.59 4.20 30.75
N THR A 252 12.58 4.54 29.94
CA THR A 252 12.73 4.65 28.49
C THR A 252 13.60 5.85 28.14
N VAL A 253 14.60 5.61 27.29
CA VAL A 253 15.49 6.61 26.71
C VAL A 253 15.32 6.59 25.20
N TYR A 254 15.23 7.78 24.58
CA TYR A 254 14.98 7.93 23.16
C TYR A 254 16.23 8.33 22.37
N GLY A 255 16.36 7.88 21.12
CA GLY A 255 17.41 8.33 20.20
C GLY A 255 18.82 7.85 20.56
N LYS A 256 18.94 6.68 21.22
CA LYS A 256 20.22 6.13 21.71
C LYS A 256 20.59 4.78 21.13
N LYS A 257 19.88 4.33 20.10
CA LYS A 257 20.21 3.10 19.38
C LYS A 257 19.92 3.26 17.90
N ASN A 258 20.87 2.97 17.03
CA ASN A 258 20.62 3.00 15.60
C ASN A 258 19.80 1.77 15.16
N VAL A 259 18.54 1.96 14.82
CA VAL A 259 17.62 0.87 14.40
C VAL A 259 16.85 1.18 13.12
N ILE A 260 16.73 2.46 12.78
CA ILE A 260 15.98 2.94 11.61
C ILE A 260 16.90 2.82 10.39
N SER A 261 16.43 2.14 9.36
CA SER A 261 17.16 1.90 8.11
C SER A 261 16.50 2.63 6.95
N GLY A 262 17.31 3.20 6.05
CA GLY A 262 16.89 3.64 4.72
C GLY A 262 17.15 2.56 3.65
N PRO A 263 16.59 2.71 2.44
CA PRO A 263 15.56 3.69 2.09
C PRO A 263 14.23 3.38 2.81
N LEU A 264 13.43 4.41 3.08
CA LEU A 264 12.11 4.29 3.71
C LEU A 264 11.09 5.22 3.06
N ASN A 265 9.82 4.85 3.14
CA ASN A 265 8.72 5.79 2.90
C ASN A 265 8.48 6.60 4.16
N LEU A 266 8.23 7.90 4.03
CA LEU A 266 7.82 8.70 5.19
C LEU A 266 6.58 8.08 5.86
N GLY A 267 6.60 7.98 7.19
CA GLY A 267 5.53 7.31 7.95
C GLY A 267 5.77 5.83 8.24
N ASP A 268 6.82 5.21 7.68
CA ASP A 268 7.15 3.82 7.97
C ASP A 268 7.39 3.58 9.48
N ASN A 269 6.94 2.40 9.95
CA ASN A 269 7.13 1.97 11.32
C ASN A 269 8.36 1.06 11.45
N PHE A 270 9.12 1.23 12.53
CA PHE A 270 10.35 0.46 12.79
C PHE A 270 10.32 -0.19 14.16
N ASP A 271 10.71 -1.47 14.22
CA ASP A 271 10.83 -2.19 15.49
C ASP A 271 11.79 -1.47 16.45
N GLY A 272 11.36 -1.35 17.71
CA GLY A 272 12.14 -0.69 18.76
C GLY A 272 12.20 0.84 18.61
N THR A 273 11.18 1.44 18.01
CA THR A 273 10.99 2.88 17.94
C THR A 273 9.68 3.34 18.58
N HIS A 274 9.57 4.65 18.78
CA HIS A 274 8.37 5.33 19.22
C HIS A 274 8.09 6.51 18.30
N VAL A 275 6.85 6.60 17.82
CA VAL A 275 6.36 7.69 16.99
C VAL A 275 5.80 8.78 17.91
N PHE A 276 6.38 9.98 17.85
CA PHE A 276 5.90 11.14 18.60
C PHE A 276 4.83 11.92 17.83
N TYR A 277 4.95 11.93 16.51
CA TYR A 277 4.02 12.56 15.58
C TYR A 277 3.80 11.59 14.42
N GLU A 278 2.56 11.13 14.25
CA GLU A 278 2.16 10.24 13.16
C GLU A 278 2.18 10.99 11.83
N PHE A 279 2.65 10.32 10.77
CA PHE A 279 2.64 10.92 9.44
C PHE A 279 1.21 11.03 8.92
N PRO A 280 0.80 12.15 8.30
CA PRO A 280 -0.55 12.29 7.76
C PRO A 280 -0.85 11.24 6.70
N GLU A 281 -2.03 10.62 6.76
CA GLU A 281 -2.48 9.64 5.75
C GLU A 281 -2.59 10.24 4.35
N SER A 282 -2.77 11.56 4.24
CA SER A 282 -2.75 12.30 2.96
C SER A 282 -1.34 12.56 2.41
N GLY A 283 -0.30 12.15 3.14
CA GLY A 283 1.08 12.46 2.84
C GLY A 283 1.42 13.94 3.05
N LEU A 284 2.46 14.40 2.35
CA LEU A 284 2.85 15.81 2.38
C LEU A 284 1.83 16.70 1.68
N GLU A 285 1.66 17.93 2.15
CA GLU A 285 0.86 18.96 1.47
C GLU A 285 1.61 19.58 0.28
N ARG A 286 0.84 19.98 -0.74
CA ARG A 286 1.30 20.69 -1.93
C ARG A 286 1.79 22.11 -1.61
N ASN A 287 2.72 22.64 -2.40
CA ASN A 287 3.22 24.02 -2.29
C ASN A 287 3.82 24.37 -0.92
N LYS A 288 4.41 23.38 -0.25
CA LYS A 288 5.09 23.56 1.04
C LYS A 288 6.60 23.36 0.89
N THR A 289 7.34 23.97 1.81
CA THR A 289 8.75 23.65 2.03
C THR A 289 8.84 22.78 3.26
N TYR A 290 9.68 21.76 3.23
CA TYR A 290 9.90 20.85 4.35
C TYR A 290 11.37 20.81 4.75
N TYR A 291 11.58 20.58 6.05
CA TYR A 291 12.86 20.32 6.68
C TYR A 291 12.81 18.89 7.23
N ILE A 292 13.55 17.98 6.60
CA ILE A 292 13.73 16.61 7.10
C ILE A 292 15.09 16.47 7.76
N TRP A 293 15.16 15.73 8.86
CA TRP A 293 16.40 15.53 9.59
C TRP A 293 16.55 14.11 10.09
N ILE A 294 17.80 13.69 10.21
CA ILE A 294 18.19 12.38 10.73
C ILE A 294 19.28 12.55 11.79
N ALA A 295 19.29 11.66 12.78
CA ALA A 295 20.28 11.65 13.83
C ALA A 295 20.69 10.22 14.23
N ASN A 296 21.98 9.99 14.42
CA ASN A 296 22.48 8.74 14.99
C ASN A 296 22.59 8.84 16.52
N GLU A 297 22.92 7.72 17.16
CA GLU A 297 23.00 7.60 18.62
C GLU A 297 23.96 8.58 19.31
N ASN A 298 24.92 9.15 18.56
CA ASN A 298 25.89 10.12 19.06
C ASN A 298 25.35 11.56 19.12
N TRP A 299 24.17 11.82 18.55
CA TRP A 299 23.54 13.13 18.61
C TRP A 299 23.19 13.52 20.06
N ASP A 300 23.40 14.78 20.39
CA ASP A 300 23.19 15.31 21.75
C ASP A 300 21.70 15.55 22.11
N GLY A 301 20.79 15.36 21.16
CA GLY A 301 19.34 15.50 21.35
C GLY A 301 18.80 16.92 21.18
N SER A 302 19.65 17.92 20.88
CA SER A 302 19.23 19.32 20.85
C SER A 302 19.88 20.16 19.74
N ASN A 303 21.14 19.91 19.40
CA ASN A 303 21.90 20.70 18.45
C ASN A 303 21.55 20.30 17.01
N ARG A 304 20.88 21.21 16.31
CA ARG A 304 20.41 21.02 14.93
C ARG A 304 21.21 21.83 13.91
N LEU A 305 22.41 22.27 14.27
CA LEU A 305 23.28 23.05 13.39
C LEU A 305 23.99 22.15 12.38
N ARG A 306 24.35 22.70 11.22
CA ARG A 306 25.03 21.96 10.12
C ARG A 306 26.38 21.33 10.49
N PHE A 307 26.94 21.69 11.64
CA PHE A 307 28.22 21.18 12.14
C PHE A 307 28.06 20.28 13.37
N ALA A 308 26.83 20.02 13.81
CA ALA A 308 26.55 19.11 14.91
C ALA A 308 26.97 17.68 14.54
N ASP A 309 27.60 16.99 15.48
CA ASP A 309 27.99 15.59 15.31
C ASP A 309 26.76 14.69 15.40
N GLY A 310 26.73 13.66 14.55
CA GLY A 310 25.62 12.71 14.55
C GLY A 310 24.32 13.27 14.00
N TYR A 311 24.35 14.43 13.31
CA TYR A 311 23.16 15.08 12.76
C TYR A 311 23.32 15.45 11.28
N ALA A 312 22.25 15.27 10.51
CA ALA A 312 22.11 15.80 9.15
C ALA A 312 20.66 16.20 8.87
N PHE A 313 20.48 17.08 7.90
CA PHE A 313 19.16 17.51 7.47
C PHE A 313 19.15 17.90 5.99
N ALA A 314 17.96 17.87 5.40
CA ALA A 314 17.72 18.38 4.07
C ALA A 314 16.48 19.27 4.06
N THR A 315 16.45 20.21 3.12
CA THR A 315 15.27 21.01 2.81
C THR A 315 14.83 20.74 1.39
N PHE A 316 13.53 20.67 1.15
CA PHE A 316 12.95 20.49 -0.18
C PHE A 316 11.59 21.16 -0.25
N SER A 317 11.00 21.27 -1.45
CA SER A 317 9.66 21.82 -1.64
C SER A 317 8.80 20.92 -2.51
N THR A 318 7.52 20.83 -2.16
CA THR A 318 6.45 20.20 -2.93
C THR A 318 5.81 21.24 -3.86
N LYS A 319 5.31 20.84 -5.03
CA LYS A 319 4.62 21.71 -5.99
C LYS A 319 3.31 21.12 -6.46
#